data_AF-A0A6G1X8B3-F1
#
_entry.id   AF-A0A6G1X8B3-F1
#
_cell.length_a   1.000
_cell.length_b   1.000
_cell.length_c   1.000
_cell.angle_alpha   90.00
_cell.angle_beta   90.00
_cell.angle_gamma   90.00
#
_symmetry.space_group_name_H-M   'P 1'
#
loop_
_entity.id
_entity.type
_entity.pdbx_description
1 polymer ?
#
loop_
_entity_poly.entity_id
_entity_poly.type
_entity_poly.pdbx_seq_one_letter_code
_entity_poly.pdbx_strand_id
1 'polypeptide(L)'
;MFVIIGSCLLIGTTRREKKWIGGTGGLLAVIFIVGSQIVKLQSGFFDSRTRESLELVGQWVLPCFFVLGLYILGMINYRMFKAAFQKTSWQRWGMIGLDILVSFLYIWAGGFVIFVIAFMYFPFAP
;
A
#
# COMPACT_ATOMS: atom_id res chain seq x y z
N MET A 1 -6.09 -0.83 6.58
CA MET A 1 -6.04 0.31 5.63
C MET A 1 -5.95 -0.14 4.19
N PHE A 2 -4.84 -0.78 3.76
CA PHE A 2 -4.65 -1.20 2.34
C PHE A 2 -5.77 -2.06 1.77
N VAL A 3 -6.27 -3.03 2.54
CA VAL A 3 -7.41 -3.87 2.11
C VAL A 3 -8.66 -3.03 1.85
N ILE A 4 -8.97 -2.07 2.73
CA ILE A 4 -10.15 -1.21 2.60
C ILE A 4 -10.02 -0.32 1.36
N ILE A 5 -8.89 0.39 1.22
CA ILE A 5 -8.65 1.28 0.08
C ILE A 5 -8.64 0.46 -1.22
N GLY A 6 -7.98 -0.70 -1.21
CA GLY A 6 -7.96 -1.62 -2.34
C GLY A 6 -9.36 -2.09 -2.73
N SER A 7 -10.18 -2.52 -1.76
CA SER A 7 -11.57 -2.91 -1.99
C SER A 7 -12.42 -1.76 -2.53
N CYS A 8 -12.27 -0.53 -2.03
CA CYS A 8 -12.96 0.65 -2.55
C CYS A 8 -12.58 0.93 -4.02
N LEU A 9 -11.30 0.77 -4.37
CA LEU A 9 -10.81 1.00 -5.73
C LEU A 9 -11.29 -0.08 -6.73
N LEU A 10 -11.68 -1.27 -6.25
CA LEU A 10 -12.29 -2.32 -7.06
C LEU A 10 -13.79 -2.09 -7.32
N ILE A 11 -14.43 -1.12 -6.65
CA ILE A 11 -15.83 -0.79 -6.92
C ILE A 11 -15.94 -0.18 -8.32
N GLY A 12 -16.81 -0.74 -9.17
CA GLY A 12 -17.01 -0.29 -10.55
C GLY A 12 -16.05 -0.89 -11.58
N THR A 13 -15.09 -1.75 -11.19
CA THR A 13 -14.23 -2.46 -12.16
C THR A 13 -14.90 -3.71 -12.72
N THR A 14 -14.44 -4.16 -13.89
CA THR A 14 -14.99 -5.37 -14.55
C THR A 14 -14.71 -6.65 -13.75
N ARG A 15 -15.45 -7.74 -14.00
CA ARG A 15 -15.20 -9.04 -13.34
C ARG A 15 -13.77 -9.55 -13.55
N ARG A 16 -13.19 -9.34 -14.73
CA ARG A 16 -11.81 -9.74 -15.06
C ARG A 16 -10.81 -8.91 -14.24
N GLU A 17 -10.98 -7.59 -14.20
CA GLU A 17 -10.14 -6.71 -13.38
C GLU A 17 -10.24 -7.04 -11.89
N LYS A 18 -11.45 -7.27 -11.37
CA LYS A 18 -11.64 -7.70 -9.98
C LYS A 18 -10.89 -8.99 -9.67
N LYS A 19 -10.89 -9.96 -10.58
CA LYS A 19 -10.19 -11.24 -10.38
C LYS A 19 -8.68 -11.07 -10.40
N TRP A 20 -8.15 -10.31 -11.35
CA TRP A 20 -6.70 -10.09 -11.48
C TRP A 20 -6.18 -9.13 -10.42
N ILE A 21 -6.66 -7.88 -10.43
CA ILE A 21 -6.22 -6.84 -9.51
C ILE A 21 -6.58 -7.23 -8.09
N GLY A 22 -7.84 -7.59 -7.83
CA GLY A 22 -8.28 -7.99 -6.49
C GLY A 22 -7.65 -9.30 -6.01
N GLY A 23 -7.37 -10.25 -6.92
CA GLY A 23 -6.63 -11.47 -6.59
C GLY A 23 -5.20 -11.17 -6.12
N THR A 24 -4.47 -10.33 -6.87
CA THR A 24 -3.13 -9.88 -6.45
C THR A 24 -3.17 -9.12 -5.13
N GLY A 25 -4.14 -8.21 -4.95
CA GLY A 25 -4.30 -7.46 -3.69
C GLY A 25 -4.63 -8.36 -2.51
N GLY A 26 -5.50 -9.34 -2.71
CA GLY A 26 -5.85 -10.35 -1.70
C GLY A 26 -4.65 -11.20 -1.32
N LEU A 27 -3.87 -11.68 -2.30
CA LEU A 27 -2.65 -12.44 -2.05
C LEU A 27 -1.62 -11.62 -1.26
N LEU A 28 -1.36 -10.38 -1.67
CA LEU A 28 -0.45 -9.48 -0.97
C LEU A 28 -0.91 -9.22 0.48
N ALA A 29 -2.22 -9.03 0.69
CA ALA A 29 -2.78 -8.86 2.02
C ALA A 29 -2.62 -10.10 2.90
N VAL A 30 -2.86 -11.30 2.35
CA VAL A 30 -2.67 -12.56 3.07
C VAL A 30 -1.21 -12.76 3.44
N ILE A 31 -0.29 -12.57 2.49
CA ILE A 31 1.16 -12.65 2.75
C ILE A 31 1.57 -11.68 3.85
N PHE A 32 1.09 -10.44 3.79
CA PHE A 32 1.40 -9.44 4.80
C PHE A 32 0.87 -9.83 6.18
N ILE A 33 -0.38 -10.27 6.28
CA ILE A 33 -1.01 -10.66 7.55
C ILE A 33 -0.30 -11.88 8.14
N VAL A 34 -0.18 -12.95 7.36
CA VAL A 34 0.41 -14.22 7.81
C VAL A 34 1.89 -14.03 8.17
N GLY A 35 2.67 -13.41 7.29
CA GLY A 35 4.08 -13.13 7.56
C GLY A 35 4.27 -12.25 8.79
N SER A 36 3.39 -11.25 9.00
CA SER A 36 3.45 -10.41 10.21
C SER A 36 3.21 -11.20 11.48
N GLN A 37 2.30 -12.19 11.47
CA GLN A 37 2.09 -13.04 12.65
C GLN A 37 3.29 -13.96 12.88
N ILE A 38 3.86 -14.55 11.82
CA ILE A 38 5.04 -15.41 11.92
C ILE A 38 6.23 -14.65 12.52
N VAL A 39 6.53 -13.45 12.00
CA VAL A 39 7.66 -12.64 12.49
C VAL A 39 7.44 -12.21 13.93
N LYS A 40 6.21 -11.84 14.33
CA LYS A 40 5.90 -11.51 15.74
C LYS A 40 6.08 -12.70 16.68
N LEU A 41 5.71 -13.90 16.24
CA LEU A 41 5.92 -15.13 17.02
C LEU A 41 7.41 -15.46 17.15
N GLN A 42 8.17 -15.37 16.05
CA GLN A 42 9.61 -15.68 16.05
C GLN A 42 10.45 -14.68 16.84
N SER A 43 10.04 -13.40 16.85
CA SER A 43 10.76 -12.32 17.56
C SER A 43 10.42 -12.23 19.05
N GLY A 44 9.54 -13.08 19.57
CA GLY A 44 9.08 -12.98 20.97
C GLY A 44 8.28 -11.71 21.26
N PHE A 45 7.75 -11.05 20.22
CA PHE A 45 7.04 -9.76 20.33
C PHE A 45 5.83 -9.82 21.28
N PHE A 46 5.22 -10.99 21.41
CA PHE A 46 4.07 -11.21 22.30
C PHE A 46 4.47 -11.43 23.76
N ASP A 47 5.69 -11.91 24.02
CA ASP A 47 6.18 -12.22 25.37
C ASP A 47 6.86 -11.01 26.00
N SER A 48 7.80 -10.41 25.27
CA SER A 48 8.53 -9.22 25.71
C SER A 48 8.72 -8.29 24.53
N ARG A 49 8.09 -7.11 24.58
CA ARG A 49 8.22 -6.07 23.55
C ARG A 49 9.56 -5.33 23.73
N THR A 50 10.66 -6.06 23.54
CA THR A 50 12.01 -5.52 23.54
C THR A 50 12.26 -4.73 22.25
N ARG A 51 13.27 -3.86 22.29
CA ARG A 51 13.72 -3.12 21.11
C ARG A 51 14.04 -4.03 19.92
N GLU A 52 14.75 -5.13 20.17
CA GLU A 52 15.09 -6.12 19.15
C GLU A 52 13.84 -6.75 18.50
N SER A 53 12.82 -7.09 19.31
CA SER A 53 11.57 -7.63 18.78
C SER A 53 10.81 -6.62 17.90
N LEU A 54 10.87 -5.33 18.23
CA LEU A 54 10.26 -4.26 17.45
C LEU A 54 11.00 -4.07 16.12
N GLU A 55 12.34 -4.05 16.14
CA GLU A 55 13.16 -3.87 14.94
C GLU A 55 12.96 -5.03 13.95
N LEU A 56 12.91 -6.28 14.42
CA LEU A 56 12.65 -7.46 13.59
C LEU A 56 11.27 -7.39 12.92
N VAL A 57 10.23 -7.01 13.67
CA VAL A 57 8.89 -6.80 13.09
C VAL A 57 8.90 -5.62 12.11
N GLY A 58 9.63 -4.55 12.42
CA GLY A 58 9.81 -3.39 11.55
C GLY A 58 10.43 -3.72 10.20
N GLN A 59 11.48 -4.56 10.20
CA GLN A 59 12.17 -5.02 8.99
C GLN A 59 11.24 -5.81 8.06
N TRP A 60 10.21 -6.47 8.59
CA TRP A 60 9.17 -7.10 7.78
C TRP A 60 8.10 -6.10 7.33
N VAL A 61 7.60 -5.28 8.27
CA VAL A 61 6.45 -4.40 8.02
C VAL A 61 6.77 -3.31 6.99
N LEU A 62 7.93 -2.65 7.08
CA LEU A 62 8.32 -1.56 6.18
C LEU A 62 8.33 -1.93 4.69
N PRO A 63 9.06 -2.97 4.24
CA PRO A 63 9.08 -3.34 2.84
C PRO A 63 7.70 -3.81 2.36
N CYS A 64 6.93 -4.53 3.19
CA CYS A 64 5.56 -4.88 2.83
C CYS A 64 4.66 -3.65 2.67
N PHE A 65 4.81 -2.64 3.53
CA PHE A 65 4.07 -1.38 3.43
C PHE A 65 4.42 -0.64 2.14
N PHE A 66 5.69 -0.65 1.73
CA PHE A 66 6.15 -0.08 0.47
C PHE A 66 5.54 -0.81 -0.74
N VAL A 67 5.59 -2.15 -0.75
CA VAL A 67 4.99 -2.97 -1.84
C VAL A 67 3.48 -2.75 -1.95
N LEU A 68 2.76 -2.76 -0.83
CA LEU A 68 1.32 -2.48 -0.81
C LEU A 68 1.01 -1.03 -1.23
N GLY A 69 1.86 -0.09 -0.86
CA GLY A 69 1.79 1.31 -1.27
C GLY A 69 1.90 1.49 -2.78
N LEU A 70 2.91 0.86 -3.40
CA LEU A 70 3.09 0.84 -4.85
C LEU A 70 1.95 0.15 -5.58
N TYR A 71 1.44 -0.95 -5.02
CA TYR A 71 0.29 -1.66 -5.58
C TYR A 71 -0.95 -0.74 -5.64
N ILE A 72 -1.27 -0.03 -4.56
CA ILE A 72 -2.39 0.92 -4.57
C ILE A 72 -2.15 2.08 -5.55
N LEU A 73 -0.95 2.64 -5.58
CA LEU A 73 -0.59 3.69 -6.54
C LEU A 73 -0.80 3.22 -7.98
N GLY A 74 -0.35 2.01 -8.29
CA GLY A 74 -0.59 1.37 -9.60
C GLY A 74 -2.07 1.22 -9.93
N MET A 75 -2.91 0.86 -8.96
CA MET A 75 -4.36 0.78 -9.17
C MET A 75 -5.03 2.13 -9.42
N ILE A 76 -4.62 3.17 -8.68
CA ILE A 76 -5.12 4.54 -8.88
C ILE A 76 -4.80 4.98 -10.30
N ASN A 77 -3.53 4.88 -10.69
CA ASN A 77 -3.06 5.27 -12.02
C ASN A 77 -3.75 4.46 -13.11
N TYR A 78 -3.84 3.13 -12.96
CA TYR A 78 -4.55 2.28 -13.91
C TYR A 78 -5.98 2.77 -14.18
N ARG A 79 -6.72 3.11 -13.11
CA ARG A 79 -8.11 3.56 -13.21
C ARG A 79 -8.20 4.95 -13.84
N MET A 80 -7.33 5.87 -13.47
CA MET A 80 -7.31 7.23 -14.01
C MET A 80 -6.91 7.25 -15.47
N PHE A 81 -5.87 6.51 -15.86
CA PHE A 81 -5.49 6.34 -17.26
C PHE A 81 -6.62 5.73 -18.08
N LYS A 82 -7.24 4.65 -17.61
CA LYS A 82 -8.38 4.04 -18.29
C LYS A 82 -9.53 5.03 -18.50
N ALA A 83 -9.81 5.89 -17.51
CA ALA A 83 -10.81 6.96 -17.66
C ALA A 83 -10.36 8.05 -18.64
N ALA A 84 -9.08 8.43 -18.63
CA ALA A 84 -8.50 9.44 -19.52
C ALA A 84 -8.58 9.03 -20.99
N PHE A 85 -8.34 7.75 -21.30
CA PHE A 85 -8.42 7.24 -22.66
C PHE A 85 -9.83 7.27 -23.26
N GLN A 86 -10.88 7.32 -22.43
CA GLN A 86 -12.27 7.40 -22.87
C GLN A 86 -12.75 8.83 -23.19
N LYS A 87 -11.92 9.86 -22.98
CA LYS A 87 -12.30 11.26 -23.20
C LYS A 87 -11.57 11.90 -24.39
N THR A 88 -12.11 13.04 -24.83
CA THR A 88 -11.58 13.88 -25.91
C THR A 88 -10.22 14.48 -25.53
N SER A 89 -9.44 14.89 -26.54
CA SER A 89 -8.02 15.23 -26.40
C SER A 89 -7.73 16.21 -25.25
N TRP A 90 -8.48 17.32 -25.13
CA TRP A 90 -8.27 18.31 -24.06
C TRP A 90 -8.57 17.76 -22.65
N GLN A 91 -9.69 17.05 -22.49
CA GLN A 91 -10.09 16.46 -21.21
C GLN A 91 -9.14 15.32 -20.78
N ARG A 92 -8.58 14.60 -21.75
CA ARG A 92 -7.58 13.56 -21.51
C ARG A 92 -6.32 14.14 -20.86
N TRP A 93 -5.76 15.22 -21.42
CA TRP A 93 -4.58 15.87 -20.85
C TRP A 93 -4.85 16.43 -19.45
N GLY A 94 -6.04 17.01 -19.22
CA GLY A 94 -6.45 17.47 -17.90
C GLY A 94 -6.50 16.33 -16.85
N MET A 95 -7.04 15.17 -17.21
CA MET A 95 -7.06 14.01 -16.30
C MET A 95 -5.68 13.41 -16.05
N ILE A 96 -4.80 13.39 -17.05
CA ILE A 96 -3.41 12.96 -16.86
C ILE A 96 -2.69 13.91 -15.90
N GLY A 97 -2.89 15.23 -16.04
CA GLY A 97 -2.34 16.20 -15.10
C GLY A 97 -2.86 16.00 -13.67
N LEU A 98 -4.16 15.72 -13.51
CA LEU A 98 -4.76 15.42 -12.21
C LEU A 98 -4.23 14.10 -11.63
N ASP A 99 -4.02 13.08 -12.46
CA ASP A 99 -3.43 11.80 -12.05
C ASP A 99 -2.00 11.98 -11.50
N ILE A 100 -1.18 12.78 -12.17
CA ILE A 100 0.17 13.12 -11.72
C ILE A 100 0.12 13.85 -10.37
N LEU A 101 -0.80 14.83 -10.22
CA LEU A 101 -0.96 15.56 -8.96
C LEU A 101 -1.37 14.63 -7.81
N VAL A 102 -2.35 13.74 -8.05
CA VAL A 102 -2.82 12.76 -7.05
C VAL A 102 -1.71 11.77 -6.72
N SER A 103 -0.94 11.31 -7.70
CA SER A 103 0.24 10.47 -7.49
C SER A 103 1.28 11.15 -6.60
N PHE A 104 1.56 12.44 -6.85
CA PHE A 104 2.51 13.20 -6.04
C PHE A 104 2.03 13.36 -4.59
N LEU A 105 0.77 13.74 -4.39
CA LEU A 105 0.15 13.84 -3.06
C LEU A 105 0.15 12.49 -2.34
N TYR A 106 -0.12 11.41 -3.06
CA TYR A 106 -0.09 10.05 -2.52
C TYR A 106 1.31 9.63 -2.07
N ILE A 107 2.34 9.91 -2.88
CA ILE A 107 3.73 9.62 -2.52
C ILE A 107 4.16 10.44 -1.30
N TRP A 108 3.78 11.71 -1.24
CA TRP A 108 4.07 12.58 -0.10
C TRP A 108 3.41 12.07 1.20
N ALA A 109 2.10 11.82 1.16
CA ALA A 109 1.36 11.29 2.31
C ALA A 109 1.82 9.87 2.69
N GLY A 110 2.08 9.02 1.71
CA GLY A 110 2.61 7.67 1.90
C GLY A 110 4.00 7.68 2.53
N GLY A 111 4.87 8.59 2.10
CA GLY A 111 6.18 8.82 2.69
C GLY A 111 6.08 9.23 4.16
N PHE A 112 5.15 10.13 4.47
CA PHE A 112 4.87 10.51 5.87
C PHE A 112 4.39 9.33 6.71
N VAL A 113 3.48 8.49 6.19
CA VAL A 113 3.02 7.28 6.89
C VAL A 113 4.16 6.29 7.09
N ILE A 114 5.01 6.07 6.09
CA ILE A 114 6.19 5.19 6.20
C ILE A 114 7.16 5.74 7.26
N PHE A 115 7.36 7.06 7.30
CA PHE A 115 8.18 7.71 8.34
C PHE A 115 7.63 7.44 9.74
N VAL A 116 6.32 7.61 9.96
CA VAL A 116 5.67 7.30 11.25
C VAL A 116 5.85 5.83 11.62
N ILE A 117 5.67 4.92 10.66
CA ILE A 117 5.85 3.47 10.89
C ILE A 117 7.31 3.16 11.24
N ALA A 118 8.27 3.73 10.51
CA ALA A 118 9.68 3.57 10.82
C ALA A 118 9.98 4.04 12.24
N PHE A 119 9.44 5.18 12.65
CA PHE A 119 9.60 5.71 14.01
C PHE A 119 9.00 4.77 15.08
N MET A 120 7.87 4.12 14.79
CA MET A 120 7.24 3.18 15.72
C MET A 120 8.02 1.88 15.93
N TYR A 121 8.75 1.41 14.92
CA TYR A 121 9.49 0.14 14.99
C TYR A 121 11.00 0.29 15.23
N PHE A 122 11.57 1.44 14.89
CA PHE A 122 12.99 1.76 15.06
C PHE A 122 13.12 3.00 15.97
N PRO A 123 12.99 2.83 17.30
CA PRO A 123 13.10 3.95 18.23
C PRO A 123 14.51 4.55 18.19
N PHE A 124 14.59 5.88 17.99
CA PHE A 124 15.85 6.61 17.87
C PHE A 124 16.58 6.83 19.22
N ALA A 125 15.95 6.47 20.35
CA ALA A 125 16.53 6.58 21.70
C ALA A 125 16.89 5.19 22.27
N PRO A 126 18.00 5.05 23.03
CA PRO A 126 18.37 3.83 23.74
C PRO A 126 17.29 3.35 24.72
#